data_AF-A0A6M3LNB5-F1
#
_entry.id   AF-A0A6M3LNB5-F1
#
_cell.length_a   1.000
_cell.length_b   1.000
_cell.length_c   1.000
_cell.angle_alpha   90.00
_cell.angle_beta   90.00
_cell.angle_gamma   90.00
#
_symmetry.space_group_name_H-M   'P 1'
#
loop_
_entity.id
_entity.type
_entity.pdbx_description
1 polymer ?
#
loop_
_entity_poly.entity_id
_entity_poly.type
_entity_poly.pdbx_seq_one_letter_code
_entity_poly.pdbx_strand_id
1 'polypeptide(L)' 'MLNLKEEKTMTTREWGVRWTEFNKADQRVTKERFFNTEEKLDTFCNKLQEKANFNAFEEWLDREMF' A
#
# COMPACT_ATOMS: atom_id res chain seq x y z
N MET A 1 39.83 -4.03 -16.66
CA MET A 1 39.15 -2.98 -15.84
C MET A 1 37.65 -3.17 -16.04
N LEU A 2 36.95 -3.70 -15.04
CA LEU A 2 35.49 -3.84 -15.10
C LEU A 2 34.88 -2.59 -14.45
N ASN A 3 34.18 -1.81 -15.25
CA ASN A 3 33.48 -0.62 -14.81
C ASN A 3 32.17 -1.08 -14.13
N LEU A 4 32.27 -1.41 -12.84
CA LEU A 4 31.11 -1.63 -11.99
C LEU A 4 30.47 -0.27 -11.73
N LYS A 5 29.61 0.17 -12.65
CA LYS A 5 28.55 1.11 -12.29
C LYS A 5 27.62 0.31 -11.40
N GLU A 6 27.86 0.37 -10.09
CA GLU A 6 26.91 -0.09 -9.09
C GLU A 6 25.59 0.61 -9.39
N GLU A 7 24.65 -0.13 -9.97
CA GLU A 7 23.25 0.26 -10.01
C GLU A 7 22.82 0.36 -8.56
N LYS A 8 22.88 1.58 -8.03
CA LYS A 8 22.25 1.94 -6.78
C LYS A 8 20.75 1.76 -7.04
N THR A 9 20.23 0.55 -6.83
CA THR A 9 18.80 0.33 -6.66
C THR A 9 18.41 1.18 -5.47
N MET A 10 18.03 2.43 -5.75
CA MET A 10 17.31 3.26 -4.80
C MET A 10 16.04 2.49 -4.54
N THR A 11 16.05 1.65 -3.51
CA THR A 11 14.85 1.11 -2.88
C THR A 11 14.14 2.32 -2.32
N THR A 12 13.36 2.97 -3.19
CA THR A 12 12.45 4.03 -2.79
C THR A 12 11.52 3.36 -1.81
N ARG A 13 11.66 3.63 -0.51
CA ARG A 13 10.80 2.99 0.50
C ARG A 13 9.36 3.32 0.15
N GLU A 14 8.57 2.29 -0.15
CA GLU A 14 7.15 2.43 -0.46
C GLU A 14 6.31 2.01 0.74
N TRP A 15 5.28 2.81 1.01
CA TRP A 15 4.28 2.57 2.04
C TRP A 15 3.09 1.87 1.39
N GLY A 16 2.78 0.66 1.82
CA GLY A 16 1.71 -0.15 1.27
C GLY A 16 0.48 -0.18 2.16
N VAL A 17 -0.69 -0.26 1.53
CA VAL A 17 -1.95 -0.64 2.18
C VAL A 17 -2.64 -1.71 1.36
N ARG A 18 -3.16 -2.71 2.06
CA ARG A 18 -4.15 -3.66 1.52
C ARG A 18 -5.41 -3.53 2.34
N TRP A 19 -6.55 -3.47 1.67
CA TRP A 19 -7.83 -3.38 2.35
C TRP A 19 -8.88 -4.26 1.71
N THR A 20 -9.88 -4.59 2.52
CA THR A 20 -11.07 -5.29 2.09
C THR A 20 -12.28 -4.37 2.22
N GLU A 21 -13.13 -4.37 1.21
CA GLU A 21 -14.41 -3.65 1.19
C GLU A 21 -15.49 -4.55 0.57
N PHE A 22 -16.76 -4.22 0.79
CA PHE A 22 -17.88 -4.89 0.14
C PHE A 22 -18.21 -4.20 -1.19
N ASN A 23 -18.35 -4.98 -2.26
CA ASN A 23 -18.80 -4.46 -3.56
C ASN A 23 -20.33 -4.35 -3.60
N LYS A 24 -20.90 -3.87 -4.71
CA LYS A 24 -22.36 -3.71 -4.88
C LYS A 24 -23.15 -5.02 -4.87
N ALA A 25 -22.48 -6.16 -4.99
CA ALA A 25 -23.07 -7.49 -4.90
C ALA A 25 -22.88 -8.11 -3.50
N ASP A 26 -22.55 -7.30 -2.49
CA ASP A 26 -22.24 -7.70 -1.11
C ASP A 26 -21.10 -8.73 -1.00
N GLN A 27 -20.19 -8.73 -1.97
CA GLN A 27 -19.00 -9.59 -1.96
C GLN A 27 -17.81 -8.83 -1.40
N ARG A 28 -17.03 -9.50 -0.54
CA ARG A 28 -15.74 -8.99 -0.06
C ARG A 28 -14.75 -8.96 -1.22
N VAL A 29 -14.16 -7.79 -1.46
CA VAL A 29 -13.10 -7.60 -2.45
C VAL A 29 -11.88 -7.00 -1.77
N THR A 30 -10.71 -7.50 -2.13
CA THR A 30 -9.42 -7.05 -1.61
C THR A 30 -8.72 -6.17 -2.64
N LYS A 31 -8.16 -5.05 -2.19
CA LYS A 31 -7.46 -4.08 -3.01
C LYS A 31 -6.14 -3.71 -2.35
N GLU A 32 -5.18 -3.27 -3.15
CA GLU A 32 -3.85 -2.88 -2.68
C GLU A 32 -3.42 -1.57 -3.36
N ARG A 33 -2.68 -0.74 -2.63
CA ARG A 33 -2.12 0.51 -3.12
C ARG A 33 -0.82 0.86 -2.42
N PHE A 34 0.09 1.48 -3.16
CA PHE A 34 1.37 1.97 -2.67
C PHE A 34 1.43 3.50 -2.68
N PHE A 35 2.20 4.04 -1.74
CA PHE A 35 2.45 5.46 -1.55
C PHE A 35 3.95 5.70 -1.36
N ASN A 36 4.40 6.88 -1.78
CA ASN A 36 5.78 7.28 -1.63
C ASN A 36 6.08 7.97 -0.28
N THR A 37 5.06 8.25 0.52
CA THR A 37 5.16 8.88 1.84
C THR A 37 4.11 8.32 2.80
N GLU A 38 4.45 8.24 4.08
CA GLU A 38 3.57 7.82 5.18
C GLU A 38 2.33 8.71 5.28
N GLU A 39 2.50 10.03 5.20
CA GLU A 39 1.40 11.01 5.29
C GLU A 39 0.28 10.76 4.25
N LYS A 40 0.65 10.32 3.04
CA LYS A 40 -0.32 10.00 1.99
C LYS A 40 -1.05 8.67 2.25
N LEU A 41 -0.33 7.69 2.80
CA LEU A 41 -0.91 6.45 3.29
C LEU A 41 -1.93 6.76 4.39
N ASP A 42 -1.54 7.51 5.42
CA ASP A 42 -2.40 7.86 6.56
C ASP A 42 -3.66 8.60 6.11
N THR A 43 -3.50 9.61 5.25
CA THR A 43 -4.64 10.35 4.70
C THR A 43 -5.59 9.44 3.92
N PHE A 44 -5.04 8.45 3.20
CA PHE A 44 -5.84 7.48 2.48
C PHE A 44 -6.56 6.51 3.44
N CYS A 45 -5.87 5.97 4.45
CA CYS A 45 -6.44 5.07 5.46
C CYS A 45 -7.56 5.73 6.26
N ASN A 46 -7.40 7.00 6.63
CA ASN A 46 -8.45 7.79 7.30
C ASN A 46 -9.71 7.90 6.42
N LYS A 47 -9.56 8.29 5.16
CA LYS A 47 -10.68 8.37 4.20
C LYS A 47 -11.29 7.01 3.88
N LEU A 48 -10.50 5.95 3.96
CA LEU A 48 -10.95 4.59 3.69
C LEU A 48 -11.92 4.11 4.77
N GLN A 49 -11.60 4.37 6.04
CA GLN A 49 -12.43 4.00 7.20
C GLN A 49 -13.80 4.72 7.22
N GLU A 50 -13.89 5.90 6.62
CA GLU A 50 -15.15 6.66 6.49
C GLU A 50 -16.14 6.04 5.50
N LYS A 51 -15.72 5.09 4.66
CA LYS A 51 -16.60 4.49 3.65
C LYS A 51 -17.54 3.48 4.28
N ALA A 52 -18.83 3.59 3.95
CA ALA A 52 -19.86 2.66 4.43
C ALA A 52 -19.61 1.19 4.04
N ASN A 53 -18.84 0.94 2.98
CA ASN A 53 -18.52 -0.40 2.51
C ASN A 53 -17.15 -0.91 2.99
N PHE A 54 -16.45 -0.15 3.83
CA PHE A 54 -15.16 -0.56 4.39
C PHE A 54 -15.33 -1.75 5.36
N ASN A 55 -14.38 -2.68 5.33
CA ASN A 55 -14.35 -3.83 6.24
C ASN A 55 -13.09 -3.87 7.11
N ALA A 56 -11.89 -3.83 6.50
CA ALA A 56 -10.62 -3.89 7.22
C ALA A 56 -9.45 -3.43 6.32
N PHE A 57 -8.33 -2.99 6.91
CA PHE A 57 -7.07 -2.79 6.19
C PHE A 57 -5.86 -3.27 7.01
N GLU A 58 -4.75 -3.48 6.31
CA GLU A 58 -3.41 -3.70 6.82
C GLU A 58 -2.45 -2.75 6.10
N GLU A 59 -1.48 -2.19 6.82
CA GLU A 59 -0.46 -1.28 6.29
C GLU A 59 0.95 -1.78 6.59
N TRP A 60 1.92 -1.43 5.74
CA TRP A 60 3.32 -1.81 5.93
C TRP A 60 4.26 -0.79 5.28
N LEU A 61 5.47 -0.70 5.83
CA LEU A 61 6.59 0.04 5.25
C LEU A 61 7.57 -0.97 4.65
N ASP A 62 7.87 -0.80 3.36
CA ASP A 62 8.77 -1.65 2.60
C ASP A 62 8.23 -3.08 2.45
N ARG A 63 8.15 -3.57 1.22
CA ARG A 63 7.63 -4.92 0.95
C ARG A 63 8.78 -5.89 1.22
N GLU A 64 9.29 -5.96 2.45
CA GLU A 64 10.10 -7.09 2.86
C GLU A 64 9.20 -8.32 2.72
N MET A 65 9.55 -9.13 1.73
CA MET A 65 8.75 -10.22 1.20
C MET A 65 8.24 -11.10 2.35
N PHE A 66 6.91 -11.16 2.51
CA PHE A 66 6.24 -12.27 3.20
C PHE A 66 6.53 -13.59 2.46
#